data_AF-A0A354M2J2-F1
#
_entry.id   AF-A0A354M2J2-F1
#
_cell.length_a   1.000
_cell.length_b   1.000
_cell.length_c   1.000
_cell.angle_alpha   90.00
_cell.angle_beta   90.00
_cell.angle_gamma   90.00
#
_symmetry.space_group_name_H-M   'P 1'
#
loop_
_entity.id
_entity.type
_entity.pdbx_description
1 polymer ?
#
loop_
_entity_poly.entity_id
_entity_poly.type
_entity_poly.pdbx_seq_one_letter_code
_entity_poly.pdbx_strand_id
1 'polypeptide(L)'
;REKSKIKINGRILTLINNHLESNKFTSNDRELYTYMMKHIDDTELFPEFKDRLMTKMGAAFRKRALQADSIARIIHKTDSNIIVCGDFNDTPQSYAYRKIRGKLKDSYVSTGLGPGITYHANGFWFRIDHILYGKGLQSLSTHIDKVKYSDHYPVKAILKWNETDK
;
A
#
# COMPACT_ATOMS: atom_id res chain seq x y z
N ARG A 1 -10.22 8.78 -3.15
CA ARG A 1 -9.05 8.99 -4.04
C ARG A 1 -9.09 10.43 -4.51
N GLU A 2 -7.96 11.12 -4.43
CA GLU A 2 -7.80 12.49 -4.88
C GLU A 2 -6.70 12.53 -5.94
N LYS A 3 -7.00 13.11 -7.11
CA LYS A 3 -6.04 13.29 -8.20
C LYS A 3 -5.76 14.79 -8.36
N SER A 4 -4.50 15.16 -8.25
CA SER A 4 -4.06 16.55 -8.33
C SER A 4 -2.90 16.70 -9.32
N LYS A 5 -2.83 17.85 -9.99
CA LYS A 5 -1.67 18.22 -10.83
C LYS A 5 -0.90 19.31 -10.09
N ILE A 6 0.38 19.07 -9.84
CA ILE A 6 1.25 19.96 -9.08
C ILE A 6 2.35 20.45 -10.02
N LYS A 7 2.57 21.78 -10.07
CA LYS A 7 3.65 22.38 -10.87
C LYS A 7 4.88 22.56 -9.97
N ILE A 8 5.98 21.91 -10.31
CA ILE A 8 7.25 21.97 -9.57
C ILE A 8 8.35 22.34 -10.57
N ASN A 9 8.99 23.51 -10.38
CA ASN A 9 10.07 24.00 -11.24
C ASN A 9 9.74 23.92 -12.75
N GLY A 10 8.51 24.30 -13.13
CA GLY A 10 8.04 24.29 -14.51
C GLY A 10 7.55 22.92 -15.03
N ARG A 11 7.77 21.83 -14.31
CA ARG A 11 7.29 20.48 -14.66
C ARG A 11 5.96 20.19 -13.97
N ILE A 12 5.08 19.44 -14.65
CA ILE A 12 3.82 18.96 -14.06
C ILE A 12 4.04 17.57 -13.50
N LEU A 13 3.63 17.38 -12.25
CA LEU A 13 3.56 16.11 -11.54
C LEU A 13 2.10 15.77 -11.29
N THR A 14 1.66 14.57 -11.67
CA THR A 14 0.36 14.05 -11.27
C THR A 14 0.51 13.30 -9.94
N LEU A 15 -0.23 13.71 -8.91
CA LEU A 15 -0.33 13.00 -7.64
C LEU A 15 -1.69 12.31 -7.54
N ILE A 16 -1.71 11.03 -7.20
CA ILE A 16 -2.91 10.29 -6.85
C ILE A 16 -2.75 9.78 -5.42
N ASN A 17 -3.48 10.38 -4.47
CA ASN A 17 -3.52 9.92 -3.10
C ASN A 17 -4.76 9.04 -2.86
N ASN A 18 -4.56 7.89 -2.24
CA ASN A 18 -5.58 6.87 -2.05
C ASN A 18 -5.66 6.43 -0.59
N HIS A 19 -6.88 6.14 -0.16
CA HIS A 19 -7.14 5.39 1.06
C HIS A 19 -8.22 4.37 0.67
N LEU A 20 -7.85 3.10 0.54
CA LEU A 20 -8.74 2.05 0.05
C LEU A 20 -9.58 1.45 1.18
N GLU A 21 -10.60 0.67 0.83
CA GLU A 21 -11.49 0.03 1.81
C GLU A 21 -10.68 -0.78 2.82
N SER A 22 -10.85 -0.48 4.12
CA SER A 22 -10.24 -1.24 5.21
C SER A 22 -10.90 -2.62 5.40
N ASN A 23 -10.14 -3.58 5.95
CA ASN A 23 -10.70 -4.85 6.40
C ASN A 23 -11.65 -4.70 7.62
N LYS A 24 -11.71 -3.50 8.23
CA LYS A 24 -12.58 -3.17 9.38
C LYS A 24 -12.46 -4.20 10.50
N PHE A 25 -11.22 -4.56 10.82
CA PHE A 25 -10.95 -5.46 11.93
C PHE A 25 -11.41 -4.83 13.23
N THR A 26 -12.29 -5.53 13.94
CA THR A 26 -12.68 -5.21 15.32
C THR A 26 -11.54 -5.59 16.25
N SER A 27 -11.56 -5.11 17.49
CA SER A 27 -10.57 -5.53 18.51
C SER A 27 -10.55 -7.06 18.67
N ASN A 28 -11.71 -7.70 18.64
CA ASN A 28 -11.83 -9.16 18.72
C ASN A 28 -11.18 -9.89 17.52
N ASP A 29 -11.37 -9.40 16.28
CA ASP A 29 -10.68 -10.03 15.14
C ASP A 29 -9.16 -9.88 15.26
N ARG A 30 -8.72 -8.78 15.87
CA ARG A 30 -7.30 -8.49 16.03
C ARG A 30 -6.64 -9.42 17.04
N GLU A 31 -7.31 -9.65 18.17
CA GLU A 31 -6.87 -10.61 19.18
C GLU A 31 -6.84 -12.03 18.60
N LEU A 32 -7.88 -12.41 17.86
CA LEU A 32 -7.97 -13.70 17.18
C LEU A 32 -6.78 -13.93 16.24
N TYR A 33 -6.46 -12.96 15.40
CA TYR A 33 -5.32 -13.06 14.50
C TYR A 33 -3.99 -13.14 15.24
N THR A 34 -3.82 -12.34 16.30
CA THR A 34 -2.59 -12.37 17.12
C THR A 34 -2.40 -13.73 17.77
N TYR A 35 -3.49 -14.31 18.28
CA TYR A 35 -3.50 -15.67 18.79
C TYR A 35 -3.08 -16.65 17.69
N MET A 36 -3.71 -16.63 16.51
CA MET A 36 -3.31 -17.49 15.39
C MET A 36 -1.83 -17.36 15.01
N MET A 37 -1.30 -16.14 14.92
CA MET A 37 0.10 -15.93 14.53
C MET A 37 1.09 -16.48 15.56
N LYS A 38 0.72 -16.50 16.85
CA LYS A 38 1.51 -17.13 17.92
C LYS A 38 1.41 -18.66 17.91
N HIS A 39 0.35 -19.20 17.33
CA HIS A 39 0.04 -20.63 17.29
C HIS A 39 0.02 -21.15 15.85
N ILE A 40 0.83 -20.57 14.95
CA ILE A 40 0.78 -20.91 13.52
C ILE A 40 1.20 -22.36 13.24
N ASP A 41 1.92 -22.98 14.18
CA ASP A 41 2.34 -24.39 14.12
C ASP A 41 1.21 -25.37 14.56
N ASP A 42 0.11 -24.86 15.12
CA ASP A 42 -1.07 -25.65 15.50
C ASP A 42 -2.04 -25.78 14.32
N THR A 43 -1.86 -26.85 13.56
CA THR A 43 -2.59 -27.10 12.31
C THR A 43 -4.07 -27.45 12.50
N GLU A 44 -4.50 -27.86 13.70
CA GLU A 44 -5.88 -28.27 13.96
C GLU A 44 -6.82 -27.06 14.06
N LEU A 45 -6.34 -25.98 14.67
CA LEU A 45 -7.09 -24.74 14.84
C LEU A 45 -7.09 -23.84 13.59
N PHE A 46 -6.14 -24.06 12.67
CA PHE A 46 -5.92 -23.18 11.51
C PHE A 46 -7.10 -23.05 10.54
N PRO A 47 -7.85 -24.12 10.17
CA PRO A 47 -8.92 -24.03 9.17
C PRO A 47 -10.10 -23.14 9.60
N GLU A 48 -10.61 -23.32 10.82
CA GLU A 48 -11.78 -22.58 11.31
C GLU A 48 -11.50 -21.07 11.42
N PHE A 49 -10.32 -20.73 11.94
CA PHE A 49 -9.93 -19.33 12.05
C PHE A 49 -9.67 -18.68 10.70
N LYS A 50 -9.07 -19.42 9.75
CA LYS A 50 -8.90 -18.96 8.37
C LYS A 50 -10.25 -18.66 7.72
N ASP A 51 -11.25 -19.52 7.86
CA ASP A 51 -12.56 -19.32 7.23
C ASP A 51 -13.28 -18.09 7.78
N ARG A 52 -13.22 -17.87 9.10
CA ARG A 52 -13.76 -16.65 9.74
C ARG A 52 -13.09 -15.39 9.22
N LEU A 53 -11.75 -15.37 9.17
CA LEU A 53 -10.98 -14.22 8.70
C LEU A 53 -11.23 -13.95 7.20
N MET A 54 -11.21 -15.01 6.38
CA MET A 54 -11.41 -14.92 4.93
C MET A 54 -12.83 -14.49 4.56
N THR A 55 -13.84 -14.96 5.28
CA THR A 55 -15.24 -14.54 5.05
C THR A 55 -15.39 -13.04 5.28
N LYS A 56 -14.82 -12.53 6.38
CA LYS A 56 -14.87 -11.10 6.71
C LYS A 56 -14.09 -10.24 5.73
N MET A 57 -12.86 -10.66 5.41
CA MET A 57 -12.00 -9.93 4.48
C MET A 57 -12.52 -9.98 3.03
N GLY A 58 -13.25 -11.03 2.65
CA GLY A 58 -13.74 -11.23 1.28
C GLY A 58 -14.58 -10.06 0.74
N ALA A 59 -15.44 -9.47 1.58
CA ALA A 59 -16.22 -8.30 1.18
C ALA A 59 -15.34 -7.06 0.95
N ALA A 60 -14.35 -6.83 1.83
CA ALA A 60 -13.39 -5.74 1.69
C ALA A 60 -12.50 -5.93 0.45
N PHE A 61 -12.03 -7.15 0.20
CA PHE A 61 -11.24 -7.49 -1.00
C PHE A 61 -11.99 -7.18 -2.29
N ARG A 62 -13.29 -7.55 -2.39
CA ARG A 62 -14.09 -7.24 -3.58
C ARG A 62 -14.22 -5.74 -3.82
N LYS A 63 -14.45 -4.96 -2.76
CA LYS A 63 -14.48 -3.48 -2.87
C LYS A 63 -13.13 -2.90 -3.28
N ARG A 64 -12.03 -3.35 -2.65
CA ARG A 64 -10.68 -2.93 -3.00
C ARG A 64 -10.32 -3.28 -4.45
N ALA A 65 -10.76 -4.43 -4.97
CA ALA A 65 -10.55 -4.81 -6.36
C ALA A 65 -11.18 -3.79 -7.33
N LEU A 66 -12.45 -3.40 -7.10
CA LEU A 66 -13.12 -2.38 -7.92
C LEU A 66 -12.45 -1.01 -7.82
N GLN A 67 -12.00 -0.62 -6.62
CA GLN A 67 -11.24 0.61 -6.41
C GLN A 67 -9.91 0.57 -7.16
N ALA A 68 -9.17 -0.54 -7.07
CA ALA A 68 -7.91 -0.77 -7.75
C ALA A 68 -8.06 -0.73 -9.28
N ASP A 69 -9.09 -1.37 -9.83
CA ASP A 69 -9.41 -1.30 -11.26
C ASP A 69 -9.73 0.13 -11.71
N SER A 70 -10.45 0.89 -10.88
CA SER A 70 -10.72 2.30 -11.16
C SER A 70 -9.45 3.16 -11.15
N ILE A 71 -8.53 2.92 -10.20
CA ILE A 71 -7.26 3.65 -10.10
C ILE A 71 -6.35 3.28 -11.28
N ALA A 72 -6.24 1.99 -11.61
CA ALA A 72 -5.44 1.53 -12.74
C ALA A 72 -5.87 2.16 -14.08
N ARG A 73 -7.18 2.34 -14.30
CA ARG A 73 -7.69 3.06 -15.48
C ARG A 73 -7.27 4.53 -15.53
N ILE A 74 -7.15 5.19 -14.38
CA ILE A 74 -6.68 6.59 -14.29
C ILE A 74 -5.18 6.65 -14.56
N ILE A 75 -4.41 5.72 -13.97
CA ILE A 75 -2.96 5.61 -14.18
C ILE A 75 -2.66 5.42 -15.67
N HIS A 76 -3.39 4.54 -16.36
CA HIS A 76 -3.21 4.29 -17.80
C HIS A 76 -3.42 5.53 -18.69
N LYS A 77 -4.21 6.51 -18.22
CA LYS A 77 -4.49 7.76 -18.94
C LYS A 77 -3.59 8.93 -18.49
N THR A 78 -2.58 8.66 -17.68
CA THR A 78 -1.70 9.68 -17.10
C THR A 78 -0.28 9.54 -17.67
N ASP A 79 0.43 10.65 -17.78
CA ASP A 79 1.82 10.69 -18.20
C ASP A 79 2.77 9.97 -17.22
N SER A 80 4.06 9.98 -17.56
CA SER A 80 5.09 9.26 -16.80
C SER A 80 5.55 9.98 -15.52
N ASN A 81 5.14 11.24 -15.33
CA ASN A 81 5.43 12.05 -14.14
C ASN A 81 4.27 11.89 -13.15
N ILE A 82 4.11 10.67 -12.65
CA ILE A 82 3.03 10.30 -11.74
C ILE A 82 3.58 9.72 -10.44
N ILE A 83 2.98 10.12 -9.33
CA ILE A 83 3.09 9.45 -8.02
C ILE A 83 1.71 8.94 -7.63
N VAL A 84 1.65 7.69 -7.20
CA VAL A 84 0.44 7.08 -6.64
C VAL A 84 0.78 6.59 -5.24
N CYS A 85 0.12 7.13 -4.23
CA CYS A 85 0.46 6.85 -2.84
C CYS A 85 -0.75 6.70 -1.93
N GLY A 86 -0.46 6.35 -0.69
CA GLY A 86 -1.40 6.31 0.44
C GLY A 86 -1.61 4.91 0.99
N ASP A 87 -2.60 4.78 1.86
CA ASP A 87 -2.96 3.50 2.50
C ASP A 87 -3.82 2.66 1.55
N PHE A 88 -3.25 1.57 1.05
CA PHE A 88 -3.96 0.66 0.17
C PHE A 88 -4.77 -0.39 0.94
N ASN A 89 -4.62 -0.44 2.28
CA ASN A 89 -5.21 -1.45 3.16
C ASN A 89 -4.93 -2.90 2.69
N ASP A 90 -3.85 -3.08 1.93
CA ASP A 90 -3.50 -4.35 1.32
C ASP A 90 -1.99 -4.49 1.06
N THR A 91 -1.52 -5.73 1.11
CA THR A 91 -0.09 -6.04 1.10
C THR A 91 0.49 -6.05 -0.32
N PRO A 92 1.83 -6.04 -0.49
CA PRO A 92 2.47 -6.15 -1.81
C PRO A 92 2.09 -7.42 -2.59
N GLN A 93 1.63 -8.46 -1.91
CA GLN A 93 1.18 -9.73 -2.49
C GLN A 93 -0.31 -9.72 -2.87
N SER A 94 -1.01 -8.60 -2.73
CA SER A 94 -2.45 -8.51 -3.00
C SER A 94 -2.77 -8.20 -4.47
N TYR A 95 -4.01 -8.50 -4.88
CA TYR A 95 -4.53 -8.08 -6.18
C TYR A 95 -4.56 -6.55 -6.28
N ALA A 96 -5.07 -5.85 -5.26
CA ALA A 96 -5.23 -4.41 -5.28
C ALA A 96 -3.88 -3.70 -5.51
N TYR A 97 -2.85 -4.07 -4.75
CA TYR A 97 -1.50 -3.54 -4.94
C TYR A 97 -0.97 -3.84 -6.34
N ARG A 98 -0.99 -5.11 -6.79
CA ARG A 98 -0.45 -5.47 -8.11
C ARG A 98 -1.16 -4.74 -9.25
N LYS A 99 -2.49 -4.60 -9.14
CA LYS A 99 -3.32 -3.93 -10.13
C LYS A 99 -3.03 -2.44 -10.21
N ILE A 100 -2.90 -1.76 -9.07
CA ILE A 100 -2.56 -0.34 -9.02
C ILE A 100 -1.11 -0.11 -9.46
N ARG A 101 -0.17 -0.93 -8.98
CA ARG A 101 1.23 -0.85 -9.39
C ARG A 101 1.37 -0.96 -10.89
N GLY A 102 0.85 -2.01 -11.51
CA GLY A 102 1.03 -2.24 -12.94
C GLY A 102 2.50 -2.07 -13.37
N LYS A 103 2.75 -1.07 -14.22
CA LYS A 103 4.09 -0.70 -14.73
C LYS A 103 4.84 0.33 -13.86
N LEU A 104 4.20 0.89 -12.83
CA LEU A 104 4.87 1.77 -11.87
C LEU A 104 5.90 1.00 -11.04
N LYS A 105 6.87 1.73 -10.52
CA LYS A 105 7.84 1.21 -9.55
C LYS A 105 7.38 1.53 -8.13
N ASP A 106 7.71 0.68 -7.18
CA ASP A 106 7.49 0.91 -5.74
C ASP A 106 8.78 1.45 -5.14
N SER A 107 8.71 2.61 -4.49
CA SER A 107 9.85 3.28 -3.86
C SER A 107 10.49 2.41 -2.77
N TYR A 108 9.68 1.75 -1.94
CA TYR A 108 10.20 0.91 -0.88
C TYR A 108 10.90 -0.33 -1.44
N VAL A 109 10.35 -0.94 -2.50
CA VAL A 109 11.02 -2.06 -3.20
C VAL A 109 12.32 -1.60 -3.88
N SER A 110 12.39 -0.36 -4.33
CA SER A 110 13.54 0.16 -5.08
C SER A 110 14.70 0.56 -4.17
N THR A 111 14.42 1.14 -3.00
CA THR A 111 15.45 1.77 -2.14
C THR A 111 15.24 1.58 -0.64
N GLY A 112 14.16 0.91 -0.21
CA GLY A 112 13.90 0.63 1.21
C GLY A 112 14.71 -0.56 1.73
N LEU A 113 14.77 -0.69 3.06
CA LEU A 113 15.55 -1.74 3.75
C LEU A 113 14.71 -2.45 4.83
N GLY A 114 14.70 -3.78 4.79
CA GLY A 114 13.97 -4.60 5.77
C GLY A 114 12.49 -4.80 5.43
N PRO A 115 11.67 -5.27 6.39
CA PRO A 115 10.32 -5.80 6.11
C PRO A 115 9.31 -4.75 5.63
N GLY A 116 9.57 -3.47 5.90
CA GLY A 116 8.73 -2.39 5.40
C GLY A 116 7.40 -2.23 6.13
N ILE A 117 7.38 -2.56 7.42
CA ILE A 117 6.16 -2.52 8.21
C ILE A 117 5.70 -1.07 8.38
N THR A 118 4.51 -0.76 7.89
CA THR A 118 3.86 0.55 8.01
C THR A 118 2.69 0.51 8.98
N TYR A 119 1.95 -0.60 9.07
CA TYR A 119 0.90 -0.82 10.06
C TYR A 119 1.39 -1.74 11.17
N HIS A 120 1.17 -1.35 12.43
CA HIS A 120 1.78 -2.01 13.60
C HIS A 120 0.86 -2.17 14.83
N ALA A 121 -0.46 -2.04 14.68
CA ALA A 121 -1.38 -2.20 15.81
C ALA A 121 -1.61 -3.66 16.19
N ASN A 122 -1.69 -3.93 17.50
CA ASN A 122 -2.17 -5.18 18.09
C ASN A 122 -1.59 -6.45 17.43
N GLY A 123 -0.27 -6.51 17.24
CA GLY A 123 0.39 -7.69 16.69
C GLY A 123 0.29 -7.87 15.17
N PHE A 124 -0.38 -6.97 14.46
CA PHE A 124 -0.36 -6.93 13.00
C PHE A 124 0.80 -6.09 12.51
N TRP A 125 1.65 -6.68 11.69
CA TRP A 125 2.82 -6.03 11.13
C TRP A 125 2.77 -6.13 9.62
N PHE A 126 2.20 -5.12 8.96
CA PHE A 126 1.99 -5.14 7.52
C PHE A 126 2.58 -3.93 6.82
N ARG A 127 2.95 -4.12 5.55
CA ARG A 127 3.19 -3.03 4.62
C ARG A 127 1.94 -2.77 3.80
N ILE A 128 1.16 -1.76 4.19
CA ILE A 128 -0.09 -1.39 3.50
C ILE A 128 -0.09 0.04 2.97
N ASP A 129 0.90 0.83 3.37
CA ASP A 129 1.14 2.17 2.84
C ASP A 129 2.22 2.10 1.77
N HIS A 130 1.92 2.64 0.59
CA HIS A 130 2.80 2.53 -0.57
C HIS A 130 3.05 3.90 -1.20
N ILE A 131 4.24 4.09 -1.76
CA ILE A 131 4.56 5.22 -2.64
C ILE A 131 5.08 4.63 -3.95
N LEU A 132 4.23 4.69 -4.97
CA LEU A 132 4.50 4.19 -6.31
C LEU A 132 4.80 5.37 -7.25
N TYR A 133 5.67 5.16 -8.23
CA TYR A 133 6.10 6.22 -9.14
C TYR A 133 6.25 5.74 -10.59
N GLY A 134 5.99 6.66 -11.52
CA GLY A 134 6.10 6.44 -12.97
C GLY A 134 7.54 6.51 -13.49
N LYS A 135 7.73 6.15 -14.78
CA LYS A 135 9.05 6.08 -15.41
C LYS A 135 9.76 7.42 -15.57
N GLY A 136 9.08 8.55 -15.38
CA GLY A 136 9.70 9.89 -15.39
C GLY A 136 10.43 10.21 -14.10
N LEU A 137 10.33 9.34 -13.10
CA LEU A 137 10.92 9.51 -11.77
C LEU A 137 11.84 8.33 -11.42
N GLN A 138 12.74 8.57 -10.49
CA GLN A 138 13.61 7.58 -9.85
C GLN A 138 13.55 7.80 -8.33
N SER A 139 13.42 6.71 -7.57
CA SER A 139 13.59 6.75 -6.12
C SER A 139 15.07 6.77 -5.77
N LEU A 140 15.46 7.73 -4.92
CA LEU A 140 16.82 7.84 -4.37
C LEU A 140 16.92 7.19 -2.99
N SER A 141 15.89 7.34 -2.16
CA SER A 141 15.79 6.70 -0.85
C SER A 141 14.34 6.55 -0.43
N THR A 142 14.08 5.55 0.42
CA THR A 142 12.78 5.35 1.06
C THR A 142 12.99 4.91 2.50
N HIS A 143 12.32 5.60 3.43
CA HIS A 143 12.41 5.35 4.86
C HIS A 143 11.02 5.27 5.47
N ILE A 144 10.89 4.40 6.46
CA ILE A 144 9.71 4.34 7.33
C ILE A 144 10.15 4.85 8.70
N ASP A 145 9.56 5.96 9.15
CA ASP A 145 9.90 6.48 10.47
C ASP A 145 9.08 5.76 11.53
N LYS A 146 9.74 5.12 12.49
CA LYS A 146 9.09 4.42 13.60
C LYS A 146 8.66 5.39 14.70
N VAL A 147 7.72 6.30 14.38
CA VAL A 147 7.16 7.31 15.28
C VAL A 147 5.78 6.89 15.79
N LYS A 148 5.47 7.18 17.06
CA LYS A 148 4.22 6.76 17.72
C LYS A 148 3.11 7.82 17.64
N TYR A 149 2.83 8.31 16.44
CA TYR A 149 1.76 9.30 16.22
C TYR A 149 0.42 8.70 15.79
N SER A 150 0.46 7.45 15.30
CA SER A 150 -0.68 6.72 14.74
C SER A 150 -0.37 5.22 14.86
N ASP A 151 -1.35 4.35 14.55
CA ASP A 151 -1.15 2.93 14.28
C ASP A 151 -0.46 2.65 12.93
N HIS A 152 -0.24 3.71 12.13
CA HIS A 152 0.59 3.70 10.94
C HIS A 152 1.88 4.53 11.13
N TYR A 153 2.99 3.97 10.66
CA TYR A 153 4.25 4.67 10.45
C TYR A 153 4.26 5.39 9.10
N PRO A 154 4.71 6.66 9.03
CA PRO A 154 4.82 7.38 7.78
C PRO A 154 5.90 6.76 6.88
N VAL A 155 5.57 6.66 5.59
CA VAL A 155 6.51 6.31 4.53
C VAL A 155 6.99 7.60 3.88
N LYS A 156 8.31 7.79 3.81
CA LYS A 156 8.95 8.92 3.14
C LYS A 156 9.82 8.43 2.01
N ALA A 157 9.69 9.04 0.84
CA ALA A 157 10.54 8.75 -0.30
C ALA A 157 11.12 10.05 -0.88
N ILE A 158 12.40 10.02 -1.25
CA ILE A 158 13.04 11.06 -2.06
C ILE A 158 13.01 10.59 -3.51
N LEU A 159 12.33 11.36 -4.36
CA LEU A 159 12.23 11.07 -5.79
C LEU A 159 12.95 12.15 -6.60
N LYS A 160 13.71 11.74 -7.61
CA LYS A 160 14.36 12.58 -8.61
C LYS A 160 13.64 12.43 -9.94
N TRP A 161 13.48 13.51 -10.71
CA TRP A 161 13.12 13.38 -12.11
C TRP A 161 14.26 12.77 -12.91
N ASN A 162 13.94 11.84 -13.79
CA ASN A 162 14.91 11.36 -14.76
C ASN A 162 15.29 12.50 -15.70
N GLU A 163 16.57 12.54 -16.07
CA GLU A 163 17.07 13.51 -17.05
C GLU A 163 16.77 12.98 -18.44
N THR A 164 15.53 13.21 -18.91
CA THR A 164 14.99 13.00 -20.27
C THR A 164 13.50 13.32 -20.17
N ASP A 165 12.91 14.35 -20.79
CA ASP A 165 13.06 14.82 -22.17
C ASP A 165 13.17 16.37 -22.22
N LYS A 166 14.16 16.89 -22.95
CA LYS A 166 14.12 18.21 -23.58
C LYS A 166 13.54 18.04 -24.97
#